data_AF-A0A958USL5-F1
#
_entry.id   AF-A0A958USL5-F1
#
_cell.length_a   1.000
_cell.length_b   1.000
_cell.length_c   1.000
_cell.angle_alpha   90.00
_cell.angle_beta   90.00
_cell.angle_gamma   90.00
#
_symmetry.space_group_name_H-M   'P 1'
#
loop_
_entity.id
_entity.type
_entity.pdbx_description
1 polymer ?
#
loop_
_entity_poly.entity_id
_entity_poly.type
_entity_poly.pdbx_seq_one_letter_code
_entity_poly.pdbx_strand_id
1 'polypeptide(L)'
;MESREERVCREIQTLIAASCIFDKRPTKEFAAFHKNLLNFFFNSIDVNIDYENKLISIWNSKPLAMDPIRLYDLNEAILDRVSYNNLEETLIGCLEEGQLQHNFYKKMLLEYGNSSKGNDMLSA
;
A
#
# COMPACT_ATOMS: atom_id res chain seq x y z
N MET A 1 28.51 6.97 0.73
CA MET A 1 28.24 5.52 0.86
C MET A 1 26.79 5.43 1.27
N GLU A 2 25.94 4.79 0.46
CA GLU A 2 24.50 4.75 0.72
C GLU A 2 24.22 3.99 2.03
N SER A 3 23.34 4.52 2.87
CA SER A 3 22.95 3.85 4.11
C SER A 3 22.09 2.62 3.79
N ARG A 4 22.01 1.67 4.72
CA ARG A 4 21.12 0.51 4.56
C ARG A 4 19.66 0.92 4.42
N GLU A 5 19.28 2.05 5.01
CA GLU A 5 17.92 2.58 5.00
C GLU A 5 17.60 3.23 3.66
N GLU A 6 18.50 4.07 3.16
CA GLU A 6 18.42 4.67 1.81
C GLU A 6 18.25 3.58 0.74
N ARG A 7 19.03 2.49 0.86
CA ARG A 7 18.91 1.34 -0.03
C ARG A 7 17.53 0.68 0.01
N VAL A 8 16.95 0.49 1.20
CA VAL A 8 15.60 -0.10 1.35
C VAL A 8 14.55 0.82 0.75
N CYS A 9 14.65 2.13 0.97
CA CYS A 9 13.75 3.12 0.38
C CYS A 9 13.81 3.11 -1.15
N ARG A 10 15.01 3.04 -1.74
CA ARG A 10 15.15 2.93 -3.19
C ARG A 10 14.58 1.62 -3.74
N GLU A 11 14.83 0.49 -3.06
CA GLU A 11 14.32 -0.82 -3.48
C GLU A 11 12.78 -0.86 -3.42
N ILE A 12 12.15 -0.31 -2.37
CA ILE A 12 10.68 -0.27 -2.27
C ILE A 12 10.06 0.67 -3.31
N GLN A 13 10.68 1.82 -3.60
CA GLN A 13 10.26 2.71 -4.69
C GLN A 13 10.34 2.00 -6.05
N THR A 14 11.40 1.23 -6.29
CA THR A 14 11.55 0.43 -7.52
C THR A 14 10.46 -0.64 -7.63
N LEU A 15 10.13 -1.31 -6.52
CA LEU A 15 9.04 -2.28 -6.49
C LEU A 15 7.68 -1.62 -6.76
N ILE A 16 7.41 -0.43 -6.19
CA ILE A 16 6.19 0.35 -6.46
C ILE A 16 6.09 0.71 -7.94
N ALA A 17 7.17 1.22 -8.53
CA ALA A 17 7.18 1.57 -9.95
C ALA A 17 6.88 0.33 -10.80
N ALA A 18 7.56 -0.80 -10.54
CA ALA A 18 7.32 -2.05 -11.27
C ALA A 18 5.89 -2.57 -11.09
N SER A 19 5.31 -2.46 -9.90
CA SER A 19 3.96 -2.96 -9.61
C SER A 19 2.86 -2.10 -10.25
N CYS A 20 3.18 -0.87 -10.66
CA CYS A 20 2.30 0.06 -11.36
C CYS A 20 2.32 -0.09 -12.89
N ILE A 21 3.16 -0.97 -13.44
CA ILE A 21 3.22 -1.24 -14.88
C ILE A 21 2.17 -2.29 -15.26
N PHE A 22 0.97 -1.84 -15.60
CA PHE A 22 -0.13 -2.67 -16.11
C PHE A 22 -1.11 -1.84 -16.95
N ASP A 23 -1.94 -2.50 -17.78
CA ASP A 23 -2.96 -1.81 -18.59
C ASP A 23 -4.21 -1.47 -17.77
N LYS A 24 -4.95 -2.49 -17.31
CA LYS A 24 -6.20 -2.29 -16.54
C LYS A 24 -6.07 -2.59 -15.05
N ARG A 25 -5.37 -3.69 -14.72
CA ARG A 25 -5.22 -4.17 -13.34
C ARG A 25 -3.86 -4.83 -13.15
N PRO A 26 -3.25 -4.73 -11.96
CA PRO A 26 -2.02 -5.45 -11.64
C PRO A 26 -2.28 -6.96 -11.48
N THR A 27 -1.20 -7.72 -11.34
CA THR A 27 -1.27 -9.12 -10.90
C THR A 27 -1.87 -9.22 -9.49
N LYS A 28 -2.27 -10.43 -9.08
CA LYS A 28 -2.83 -10.63 -7.74
C LYS A 28 -1.81 -10.29 -6.64
N GLU A 29 -0.54 -10.61 -6.89
CA GLU A 29 0.58 -10.33 -5.99
C GLU A 29 0.80 -8.82 -5.86
N PHE A 30 0.78 -8.07 -6.96
CA PHE A 30 0.92 -6.62 -6.92
C PHE A 30 -0.32 -5.92 -6.36
N ALA A 31 -1.52 -6.45 -6.60
CA ALA A 31 -2.72 -5.97 -5.94
C ALA A 31 -2.65 -6.14 -4.41
N ALA A 32 -2.16 -7.29 -3.93
CA ALA A 32 -1.94 -7.55 -2.52
C ALA A 32 -0.86 -6.62 -1.94
N PHE A 33 0.24 -6.41 -2.66
CA PHE A 33 1.28 -5.45 -2.31
C PHE A 33 0.73 -4.03 -2.13
N HIS A 34 0.00 -3.49 -3.11
CA HIS A 34 -0.59 -2.15 -3.00
C HIS A 34 -1.52 -2.03 -1.78
N LYS A 35 -2.37 -3.05 -1.59
CA LYS A 35 -3.30 -3.10 -0.45
C LYS A 35 -2.57 -3.13 0.89
N ASN A 36 -1.53 -3.94 1.02
CA ASN A 36 -0.74 -4.03 2.24
C ASN A 36 0.01 -2.73 2.55
N LEU A 37 0.55 -2.06 1.52
CA LEU A 37 1.20 -0.76 1.68
C LEU A 37 0.22 0.29 2.21
N LEU A 38 -0.96 0.40 1.58
CA LEU A 38 -1.98 1.37 2.00
C LEU A 38 -2.57 1.04 3.37
N ASN A 39 -2.81 -0.24 3.67
CA ASN A 39 -3.28 -0.65 5.00
C ASN A 39 -2.28 -0.25 6.10
N PHE A 40 -0.99 -0.44 5.84
CA PHE A 40 0.06 -0.02 6.77
C PHE A 40 0.10 1.50 6.95
N PHE A 41 0.06 2.25 5.84
CA PHE A 41 0.12 3.72 5.88
C PHE A 41 -1.08 4.35 6.60
N PHE A 42 -2.31 3.92 6.27
CA PHE A 42 -3.52 4.44 6.90
C PHE A 42 -3.82 3.82 8.27
N ASN A 43 -3.06 2.81 8.69
CA ASN A 43 -3.38 1.97 9.85
C ASN A 43 -4.84 1.48 9.81
N SER A 44 -5.29 1.09 8.62
CA SER A 44 -6.68 0.75 8.34
C SER A 44 -6.97 -0.74 8.58
N ILE A 45 -8.25 -1.05 8.78
CA ILE A 45 -8.74 -2.43 8.86
C ILE A 45 -8.69 -3.08 7.49
N ASP A 46 -9.17 -2.35 6.47
CA ASP A 46 -9.15 -2.81 5.10
C ASP A 46 -9.02 -1.68 4.09
N VAL A 47 -8.46 -2.03 2.93
CA VAL A 47 -8.37 -1.15 1.75
C VAL A 47 -8.81 -1.92 0.52
N ASN A 48 -9.58 -1.24 -0.33
CA ASN A 48 -9.87 -1.68 -1.68
C ASN A 48 -9.41 -0.62 -2.69
N ILE A 49 -8.79 -1.07 -3.79
CA ILE A 49 -8.35 -0.22 -4.88
C ILE A 49 -9.14 -0.59 -6.13
N ASP A 50 -9.95 0.34 -6.61
CA ASP A 50 -10.54 0.29 -7.93
C ASP A 50 -9.55 0.91 -8.93
N TYR A 51 -8.85 0.05 -9.67
CA TYR A 51 -7.84 0.46 -10.65
C TYR A 51 -8.42 1.14 -11.89
N GLU A 52 -9.65 0.79 -12.26
CA GLU A 52 -10.30 1.30 -13.46
C GLU A 52 -10.91 2.68 -13.19
N ASN A 53 -11.61 2.83 -12.05
CA ASN A 53 -12.22 4.10 -11.65
C ASN A 53 -11.28 5.00 -10.83
N LYS A 54 -10.03 4.56 -10.63
CA LYS A 54 -8.98 5.24 -9.85
C LYS A 54 -9.43 5.71 -8.47
N LEU A 55 -10.02 4.79 -7.71
CA LEU A 55 -10.60 5.06 -6.40
C LEU A 55 -10.02 4.12 -5.34
N ILE A 56 -9.58 4.68 -4.21
CA ILE A 56 -9.18 3.93 -3.02
C ILE A 56 -10.30 4.09 -2.00
N SER A 57 -10.78 2.95 -1.48
CA SER A 57 -11.74 2.87 -0.38
C SER A 57 -11.03 2.34 0.85
N ILE A 58 -11.16 3.04 1.97
CA ILE A 58 -10.43 2.75 3.21
C ILE A 58 -11.46 2.53 4.31
N TRP A 59 -11.37 1.41 5.01
CA TRP A 59 -12.20 1.09 6.16
C TRP A 59 -11.38 1.22 7.44
N ASN A 60 -11.78 2.16 8.29
CA ASN A 60 -11.15 2.44 9.58
C ASN A 60 -12.11 2.13 10.73
N SER A 61 -11.57 1.79 11.89
CA SER A 61 -12.34 1.87 13.13
C SER A 61 -12.70 3.34 13.42
N LYS A 62 -13.89 3.59 13.95
CA LYS A 62 -14.22 4.93 14.48
C LYS A 62 -13.13 5.38 15.45
N PRO A 63 -12.72 6.68 15.42
CA PRO A 63 -12.01 7.22 16.56
C PRO A 63 -12.86 7.00 17.81
N LEU A 64 -12.21 6.69 18.94
CA LEU A 64 -12.90 6.66 20.24
C LEU A 64 -13.55 8.04 20.41
N ALA A 65 -14.86 8.13 20.19
CA ALA A 65 -15.58 9.37 20.42
C ALA A 65 -15.34 9.81 21.88
N MET A 66 -15.28 11.12 22.13
CA MET A 66 -15.21 11.64 23.50
C MET A 66 -16.45 11.27 24.33
N ASP A 67 -17.54 10.85 23.67
CA ASP A 67 -18.75 10.34 24.31
C ASP A 67 -18.66 8.83 24.60
N PRO A 68 -19.30 8.33 25.67
CA PRO A 68 -19.33 6.91 25.98
C PRO A 68 -19.94 6.11 24.83
N ILE A 69 -19.09 5.32 24.17
CA ILE A 69 -19.42 4.43 23.06
C ILE A 69 -20.52 3.47 23.52
N ARG A 70 -21.68 3.47 22.85
CA ARG A 70 -22.71 2.48 23.13
C ARG A 70 -22.37 1.19 22.38
N LEU A 71 -22.79 0.03 22.90
CA LEU A 71 -22.48 -1.28 22.31
C LEU A 71 -22.86 -1.40 20.82
N TYR A 72 -23.88 -0.68 20.36
CA TYR A 72 -24.29 -0.68 18.95
C TYR A 72 -23.36 0.18 18.06
N ASP A 73 -22.62 1.14 18.63
CA ASP A 73 -21.67 1.99 17.90
C ASP A 73 -20.36 1.25 17.56
N LEU A 74 -20.12 0.08 18.17
CA LEU A 74 -18.91 -0.74 17.99
C LEU A 74 -18.83 -1.43 16.62
N ASN A 75 -19.93 -1.51 15.87
CA ASN A 75 -20.01 -2.27 14.62
C ASN A 75 -19.83 -1.43 13.34
N GLU A 76 -19.57 -0.12 13.45
CA GLU A 76 -19.48 0.76 12.28
C GLU A 76 -18.02 1.04 11.90
N ALA A 77 -17.55 0.39 10.82
CA ALA A 77 -16.36 0.83 10.12
C ALA A 77 -16.66 2.13 9.34
N ILE A 78 -15.83 3.15 9.51
CA ILE A 78 -15.91 4.38 8.70
C ILE A 78 -15.32 4.08 7.33
N LEU A 79 -16.05 4.43 6.27
CA LEU A 79 -15.60 4.32 4.90
C LEU A 79 -15.15 5.67 4.36
N ASP A 80 -13.86 5.82 4.13
CA ASP A 80 -13.27 6.95 3.42
C ASP A 80 -12.99 6.59 1.96
N ARG A 81 -13.11 7.57 1.06
CA ARG A 81 -12.87 7.40 -0.38
C ARG A 81 -11.95 8.47 -0.90
N VAL A 82 -10.89 8.05 -1.59
CA VAL A 82 -9.88 8.94 -2.17
C VAL A 82 -9.69 8.59 -3.65
N SER A 83 -9.91 9.54 -4.53
CA SER A 83 -9.57 9.39 -5.95
C SER A 83 -8.08 9.67 -6.18
N TYR A 84 -7.45 8.94 -7.10
CA TYR A 84 -6.07 9.20 -7.50
C TYR A 84 -5.95 9.41 -9.01
N ASN A 85 -4.91 10.13 -9.44
CA ASN A 85 -4.64 10.34 -10.87
C ASN A 85 -3.52 9.41 -11.37
N ASN A 86 -2.48 9.28 -10.56
CA ASN A 86 -1.32 8.43 -10.79
C ASN A 86 -1.13 7.53 -9.55
N LEU A 87 -1.24 6.21 -9.74
CA LEU A 87 -1.11 5.25 -8.65
C LEU A 87 0.31 5.21 -8.09
N GLU A 88 1.33 5.24 -8.95
CA GLU A 88 2.74 5.19 -8.55
C GLU A 88 3.08 6.36 -7.64
N GLU A 89 2.73 7.58 -8.05
CA GLU A 89 2.94 8.79 -7.24
C GLU A 89 2.19 8.71 -5.91
N THR A 90 0.95 8.21 -5.92
CA THR A 90 0.14 8.02 -4.71
C THR A 90 0.81 7.06 -3.73
N LEU A 91 1.29 5.91 -4.20
CA LEU A 91 1.94 4.91 -3.36
C LEU A 91 3.31 5.35 -2.86
N ILE A 92 4.09 6.06 -3.70
CA ILE A 92 5.37 6.67 -3.28
C ILE A 92 5.12 7.73 -2.19
N GLY A 93 4.05 8.51 -2.31
CA GLY A 93 3.65 9.49 -1.30
C GLY A 93 3.25 8.87 0.06
N CYS A 94 2.96 7.58 0.10
CA CYS A 94 2.70 6.82 1.33
C CYS A 94 3.98 6.25 1.98
N LEU A 95 5.16 6.52 1.42
CA LEU A 95 6.42 6.14 2.06
C LEU A 95 6.80 7.17 3.12
N GLU A 96 7.14 6.67 4.31
CA GLU A 96 7.51 7.45 5.48
C GLU A 96 8.88 7.00 5.99
N GLU A 97 9.57 7.88 6.70
CA GLU A 97 10.83 7.56 7.36
C GLU A 97 10.59 7.00 8.76
N GLY A 98 11.43 6.04 9.18
CA GLY A 98 11.42 5.53 10.53
C GLY A 98 11.75 4.05 10.63
N GLN A 99 12.17 3.62 11.82
CA GLN A 99 12.60 2.24 12.04
C GLN A 99 11.46 1.23 11.78
N LEU A 100 10.23 1.58 12.15
CA LEU A 100 9.04 0.73 11.95
C LEU A 100 8.75 0.60 10.44
N GLN A 101 8.72 1.72 9.74
CA GLN A 101 8.53 1.85 8.30
C GLN A 101 9.58 1.02 7.54
N HIS A 102 10.86 1.22 7.83
CA HIS A 102 11.96 0.48 7.19
C HIS A 102 11.86 -1.04 7.42
N ASN A 103 11.44 -1.47 8.61
CA ASN A 103 11.23 -2.89 8.88
C ASN A 103 10.04 -3.45 8.10
N PHE A 104 8.96 -2.67 7.95
CA PHE A 104 7.83 -3.04 7.11
C PHE A 104 8.25 -3.15 5.63
N TYR A 105 8.98 -2.16 5.09
CA TYR A 105 9.44 -2.19 3.70
C TYR A 105 10.36 -3.38 3.41
N LYS A 106 11.24 -3.76 4.34
CA LYS A 106 12.05 -4.99 4.21
C LYS A 106 11.19 -6.26 4.08
N LYS A 107 10.10 -6.35 4.85
CA LYS A 107 9.17 -7.50 4.76
C LYS A 107 8.46 -7.52 3.41
N MET A 108 7.99 -6.36 2.95
CA MET A 108 7.36 -6.20 1.64
C MET A 108 8.31 -6.61 0.51
N LEU A 109 9.57 -6.19 0.57
CA LEU A 109 10.59 -6.58 -0.41
C LEU A 109 10.88 -8.09 -0.41
N LEU A 110 10.87 -8.72 0.76
CA LEU A 110 11.04 -10.18 0.87
C LEU A 110 9.86 -10.93 0.23
N GLU A 111 8.64 -10.46 0.48
CA GLU A 111 7.41 -11.12 0.05
C GLU A 111 7.10 -10.90 -1.44
N TYR A 112 7.30 -9.68 -1.94
CA TYR A 112 6.87 -9.26 -3.28
C TYR A 112 8.03 -8.95 -4.24
N GLY A 113 9.28 -8.86 -3.77
CA GLY A 113 10.43 -8.48 -4.59
C GLY A 113 10.75 -9.47 -5.72
N ASN A 114 10.37 -10.74 -5.59
CA ASN A 114 10.53 -11.73 -6.65
C ASN A 114 9.50 -11.58 -7.77
N SER A 115 8.32 -11.03 -7.48
CA SER A 115 7.28 -10.77 -8.47
C SER A 115 7.71 -9.72 -9.50
N SER A 116 8.61 -8.81 -9.12
CA SER A 116 9.24 -7.84 -10.04
C SER A 116 10.20 -8.51 -11.04
N LYS A 117 10.90 -9.58 -10.64
CA LYS A 117 11.91 -10.26 -11.49
C LYS A 117 11.32 -11.22 -12.51
N GLY A 118 10.06 -11.64 -12.33
CA GLY A 118 9.38 -12.55 -13.25
C GLY A 118 9.06 -11.94 -14.62
N ASN A 119 9.02 -10.61 -14.73
CA ASN A 119 8.66 -9.91 -15.97
C ASN A 119 9.82 -9.82 -16.97
N ASP A 120 11.08 -9.92 -16.51
CA ASP A 120 12.26 -9.89 -17.36
C ASP A 120 12.52 -11.23 -18.09
N MET A 121 11.94 -12.34 -17.62
CA MET A 121 12.11 -13.66 -18.25
C MET A 121 11.14 -13.95 -19.41
N LEU A 122 10.18 -13.06 -19.70
CA LEU A 122 9.27 -13.20 -20.84
C LEU A 122 9.69 -12.33 -22.06
N SER A 123 10.87 -11.71 -22.00
CA SER A 123 11.42 -10.86 -23.08
C SER A 123 12.76 -11.35 -23.64
N ALA A 124 13.11 -12.63 -23.47
CA ALA A 124 14.33 -13.24 -24.04
C ALA A 124 14.01 -14.42 -24.96
#